data_AF-A0A519UHL3-F1
#
_entry.id   AF-A0A519UHL3-F1
#
_cell.length_a   1.000
_cell.length_b   1.000
_cell.length_c   1.000
_cell.angle_alpha   90.00
_cell.angle_beta   90.00
_cell.angle_gamma   90.00
#
_symmetry.space_group_name_H-M   'P 1'
#
loop_
_entity.id
_entity.type
_entity.pdbx_description
1 polymer ?
#
loop_
_entity_poly.entity_id
_entity_poly.type
_entity_poly.pdbx_seq_one_letter_code
_entity_poly.pdbx_strand_id
1 'polypeptide(L)'
;FVANANDNSVAVVDAKSWRVLETIGTTLYPTRLTGSTTNGLALSPDEKTLYIANADNNCLAVFDVARPGRSAARGFIPTGWYPTCVRTLSHKILVANGKGFSSLPNPQGPQPMKKTDTSGHHTGSIPAAGPVQYIGGLFKGTLSFIAAPDAAQLAAYTRQVYQNTPFTKELEAEAPGEAGNPVPRRPGQPSPIKHVFYVIKENRTYDQVLGDVAAGNGDSTLCLFPERVTPNHHALAREFGLLDNFYVNAEVSADGHNWSTAAYATDYVEKTWPISYGNRGGTYDYEGSRLIAYPRDGFLWDYCQRAGLRYRTYGEFAADGKTDLKALRGHVCPRSPGFDMDVLDTERVRIWAQDFDSLLTRGQVPQLSTIRLSNDHT
;
A
#
# COMPACT_ATOMS: atom_id res chain seq x y z
N PHE A 1 -11.18 -23.36 9.70
CA PHE A 1 -10.27 -22.68 8.75
C PHE A 1 -9.90 -21.32 9.33
N VAL A 2 -8.63 -20.94 9.25
CA VAL A 2 -8.12 -19.66 9.75
C VAL A 2 -7.31 -19.01 8.64
N ALA A 3 -7.67 -17.79 8.27
CA ALA A 3 -6.93 -17.04 7.25
C ALA A 3 -5.67 -16.43 7.86
N ASN A 4 -4.55 -16.58 7.16
CA ASN A 4 -3.28 -15.98 7.56
C ASN A 4 -3.14 -14.65 6.81
N ALA A 5 -3.72 -13.58 7.35
CA ALA A 5 -3.93 -12.33 6.60
C ALA A 5 -2.67 -11.59 6.14
N ASN A 6 -1.56 -11.75 6.85
CA ASN A 6 -0.24 -11.21 6.45
C ASN A 6 0.58 -12.23 5.64
N ASP A 7 -0.07 -13.26 5.13
CA ASP A 7 0.47 -14.30 4.25
C ASP A 7 -0.55 -14.59 3.14
N ASN A 8 -0.23 -15.52 2.24
CA ASN A 8 -1.11 -15.90 1.14
C ASN A 8 -1.73 -17.28 1.37
N SER A 9 -2.22 -17.54 2.60
CA SER A 9 -2.60 -18.89 3.00
C SER A 9 -3.77 -18.99 3.98
N VAL A 10 -4.36 -20.17 4.05
CA VAL A 10 -5.38 -20.56 5.03
C VAL A 10 -4.92 -21.82 5.77
N ALA A 11 -4.93 -21.77 7.10
CA ALA A 11 -4.72 -22.94 7.94
C ALA A 11 -6.02 -23.74 8.12
N VAL A 12 -5.94 -25.05 7.85
CA VAL A 12 -6.97 -26.02 8.21
C VAL A 12 -6.62 -26.58 9.58
N VAL A 13 -7.44 -26.27 10.58
CA VAL A 13 -7.17 -26.61 11.98
C VAL A 13 -8.17 -27.65 12.44
N ASP A 14 -7.67 -28.74 13.02
CA ASP A 14 -8.49 -29.69 13.76
C ASP A 14 -8.80 -29.10 15.14
N ALA A 15 -10.08 -28.77 15.37
CA ALA A 15 -10.51 -28.09 16.59
C ALA A 15 -10.46 -28.97 17.86
N LYS A 16 -10.32 -30.29 17.71
CA LYS A 16 -10.24 -31.21 18.86
C LYS A 16 -8.82 -31.29 19.40
N SER A 17 -7.85 -31.42 18.51
CA SER A 17 -6.43 -31.57 18.82
C SER A 17 -5.66 -30.25 18.79
N TRP A 18 -6.28 -29.17 18.29
CA TRP A 18 -5.65 -27.86 18.08
C TRP A 18 -4.41 -27.92 17.17
N ARG A 19 -4.42 -28.85 16.21
CA ARG A 19 -3.33 -29.03 15.24
C ARG A 19 -3.71 -28.52 13.87
N VAL A 20 -2.73 -27.92 13.20
CA VAL A 20 -2.84 -27.61 11.77
C VAL A 20 -2.72 -28.93 11.00
N LEU A 21 -3.79 -29.29 10.27
CA LEU A 21 -3.82 -30.46 9.39
C LEU A 21 -3.15 -30.16 8.05
N GLU A 22 -3.28 -28.91 7.59
CA GLU A 22 -2.95 -28.48 6.25
C GLU A 22 -2.84 -26.94 6.22
N THR A 23 -1.97 -26.42 5.35
CA THR A 23 -1.90 -25.00 5.00
C THR A 23 -2.11 -24.85 3.50
N ILE A 24 -3.20 -24.19 3.12
CA ILE A 24 -3.62 -23.99 1.73
C ILE A 24 -2.99 -22.69 1.23
N GLY A 25 -2.18 -22.76 0.17
CA GLY A 25 -1.73 -21.56 -0.55
C GLY A 25 -2.84 -21.07 -1.49
N THR A 26 -3.19 -19.78 -1.40
CA THR A 26 -4.32 -19.17 -2.12
C THR A 26 -3.88 -18.28 -3.28
N THR A 27 -2.57 -18.19 -3.52
CA THR A 27 -1.96 -17.35 -4.55
C THR A 27 -2.37 -17.75 -5.96
N LEU A 28 -2.49 -16.77 -6.85
CA LEU A 28 -2.65 -17.01 -8.29
C LEU A 28 -1.42 -17.73 -8.87
N TYR A 29 -0.22 -17.33 -8.46
CA TYR A 29 1.04 -17.94 -8.89
C TYR A 29 1.85 -18.42 -7.69
N PRO A 30 2.53 -19.59 -7.74
CA PRO A 30 3.33 -20.09 -6.63
C PRO A 30 4.44 -19.12 -6.22
N THR A 31 4.24 -18.28 -5.21
CA THR A 31 5.21 -17.24 -4.83
C THR A 31 5.55 -17.25 -3.34
N ARG A 32 6.72 -16.70 -3.02
CA ARG A 32 7.11 -16.40 -1.64
C ARG A 32 6.78 -14.96 -1.26
N LEU A 33 6.49 -14.09 -2.22
CA LEU A 33 6.10 -12.71 -1.96
C LEU A 33 4.76 -12.66 -1.25
N THR A 34 4.63 -11.86 -0.20
CA THR A 34 3.31 -11.55 0.37
C THR A 34 2.55 -10.60 -0.54
N GLY A 35 1.22 -10.60 -0.45
CA GLY A 35 0.40 -9.59 -1.13
C GLY A 35 -0.91 -10.11 -1.71
N SER A 36 -1.36 -11.32 -1.37
CA SER A 36 -2.73 -11.75 -1.66
C SER A 36 -3.73 -11.26 -0.60
N THR A 37 -3.24 -10.96 0.61
CA THR A 37 -4.03 -10.47 1.76
C THR A 37 -5.26 -11.35 1.99
N THR A 38 -4.99 -12.61 2.28
CA THR A 38 -6.01 -13.65 2.43
C THR A 38 -6.82 -13.43 3.71
N ASN A 39 -8.12 -13.14 3.59
CA ASN A 39 -8.94 -12.77 4.75
C ASN A 39 -10.27 -13.54 4.87
N GLY A 40 -11.40 -12.95 4.49
CA GLY A 40 -12.74 -13.50 4.68
C GLY A 40 -12.90 -14.91 4.09
N LEU A 41 -13.53 -15.79 4.86
CA LEU A 41 -13.77 -17.18 4.51
C LEU A 41 -15.27 -17.49 4.54
N ALA A 42 -15.74 -18.32 3.61
CA ALA A 42 -17.07 -18.90 3.67
C ALA A 42 -17.10 -20.31 3.05
N LEU A 43 -17.87 -21.21 3.66
CA LEU A 43 -18.15 -22.52 3.08
C LEU A 43 -19.43 -22.47 2.23
N SER A 44 -19.50 -23.31 1.19
CA SER A 44 -20.77 -23.63 0.53
C SER A 44 -21.74 -24.27 1.53
N PRO A 45 -23.07 -24.25 1.26
CA PRO A 45 -24.06 -24.85 2.16
C PRO A 45 -23.85 -26.33 2.45
N ASP A 46 -23.21 -27.07 1.54
CA ASP A 46 -22.86 -28.48 1.71
C ASP A 46 -21.47 -28.70 2.35
N GLU A 47 -20.78 -27.61 2.72
CA GLU A 47 -19.46 -27.56 3.35
C GLU A 47 -18.32 -28.18 2.52
N LYS A 48 -18.53 -28.45 1.23
CA LYS A 48 -17.52 -29.06 0.35
C LYS A 48 -16.66 -28.07 -0.40
N THR A 49 -17.10 -26.82 -0.50
CA THR A 49 -16.37 -25.75 -1.19
C THR A 49 -16.04 -24.63 -0.22
N LEU A 50 -14.77 -24.21 -0.19
CA LEU A 50 -14.30 -23.06 0.56
C LEU A 50 -14.04 -21.90 -0.40
N TYR A 51 -14.67 -20.76 -0.12
CA TYR A 51 -14.43 -19.47 -0.76
C TYR A 51 -13.56 -18.62 0.14
N ILE A 52 -12.47 -18.10 -0.42
CA ILE A 52 -11.43 -17.38 0.31
C ILE A 52 -11.20 -16.04 -0.36
N ALA A 53 -11.42 -14.92 0.32
CA ALA A 53 -11.10 -13.60 -0.22
C ALA A 53 -9.58 -13.36 -0.21
N ASN A 54 -9.05 -13.01 -1.39
CA ASN A 54 -7.72 -12.44 -1.56
C ASN A 54 -7.91 -10.94 -1.89
N ALA A 55 -7.75 -10.09 -0.88
CA ALA A 55 -8.14 -8.68 -0.96
C ALA A 55 -7.38 -7.92 -2.06
N ASP A 56 -6.05 -8.02 -2.08
CA ASP A 56 -5.20 -7.30 -3.03
C ASP A 56 -5.18 -7.93 -4.43
N ASN A 57 -5.75 -9.12 -4.59
CA ASN A 57 -5.95 -9.72 -5.92
C ASN A 57 -7.38 -9.49 -6.45
N ASN A 58 -8.25 -8.82 -5.69
CA ASN A 58 -9.64 -8.55 -6.06
C ASN A 58 -10.40 -9.80 -6.53
N CYS A 59 -10.21 -10.91 -5.81
CA CYS A 59 -10.83 -12.19 -6.16
C CYS A 59 -11.14 -13.07 -4.96
N LEU A 60 -11.96 -14.10 -5.19
CA LEU A 60 -12.08 -15.25 -4.32
C LEU A 60 -11.27 -16.42 -4.88
N ALA A 61 -10.42 -17.04 -4.07
CA ALA A 61 -9.88 -18.36 -4.34
C ALA A 61 -10.89 -19.44 -3.92
N VAL A 62 -11.09 -20.45 -4.78
CA VAL A 62 -12.09 -21.50 -4.59
C VAL A 62 -11.39 -22.84 -4.41
N PHE A 63 -11.69 -23.54 -3.32
CA PHE A 63 -11.11 -24.83 -2.99
C PHE A 63 -12.19 -25.88 -2.71
N ASP A 64 -11.97 -27.11 -3.18
CA ASP A 64 -12.63 -28.29 -2.63
C ASP A 64 -12.02 -28.59 -1.28
N VAL A 65 -12.85 -28.74 -0.26
CA VAL A 65 -12.47 -29.07 1.11
C VAL A 65 -13.28 -30.24 1.65
N ALA A 66 -13.87 -31.05 0.77
CA ALA A 66 -14.74 -32.16 1.15
C ALA A 66 -14.03 -33.23 2.00
N ARG A 67 -12.69 -33.27 1.93
CA ARG A 67 -11.83 -34.15 2.71
C ARG A 67 -10.85 -33.31 3.54
N PRO A 68 -11.01 -33.23 4.87
CA PRO A 68 -10.09 -32.49 5.73
C PRO A 68 -8.63 -32.94 5.54
N GLY A 69 -7.71 -31.97 5.42
CA GLY A 69 -6.28 -32.24 5.18
C GLY A 69 -5.93 -32.60 3.73
N ARG A 70 -6.89 -32.52 2.79
CA ARG A 70 -6.72 -32.83 1.38
C ARG A 70 -7.48 -31.85 0.48
N SER A 71 -7.36 -30.55 0.74
CA SER A 71 -8.03 -29.55 -0.09
C SER A 71 -7.41 -29.48 -1.49
N ALA A 72 -8.23 -29.11 -2.47
CA ALA A 72 -7.80 -28.99 -3.86
C ALA A 72 -8.27 -27.67 -4.47
N ALA A 73 -7.35 -26.92 -5.09
CA ALA A 73 -7.69 -25.69 -5.80
C ALA A 73 -8.65 -25.98 -6.96
N ARG A 74 -9.68 -25.14 -7.12
CA ARG A 74 -10.69 -25.23 -8.19
C ARG A 74 -10.61 -24.08 -9.18
N GLY A 75 -10.23 -22.89 -8.73
CA GLY A 75 -10.14 -21.70 -9.56
C GLY A 75 -10.37 -20.42 -8.77
N PHE A 76 -10.68 -19.34 -9.48
CA PHE A 76 -10.90 -18.02 -8.90
C PHE A 76 -12.19 -17.37 -9.41
N ILE A 77 -12.77 -16.50 -8.60
CA ILE A 77 -13.95 -15.68 -8.92
C ILE A 77 -13.57 -14.20 -8.79
N PRO A 78 -13.73 -13.35 -9.82
CA PRO A 78 -13.42 -11.93 -9.70
C PRO A 78 -14.42 -11.22 -8.78
N THR A 79 -13.96 -10.21 -8.05
CA THR A 79 -14.79 -9.39 -7.15
C THR A 79 -14.57 -7.90 -7.40
N GLY A 80 -15.20 -7.04 -6.59
CA GLY A 80 -14.80 -5.64 -6.50
C GLY A 80 -13.46 -5.49 -5.78
N TRP A 81 -13.06 -4.24 -5.58
CA TRP A 81 -11.79 -3.88 -4.95
C TRP A 81 -11.79 -4.20 -3.46
N TYR A 82 -10.79 -4.97 -3.05
CA TYR A 82 -10.48 -5.30 -1.66
C TYR A 82 -11.63 -6.06 -0.99
N PRO A 83 -11.98 -7.29 -1.44
CA PRO A 83 -12.97 -8.14 -0.77
C PRO A 83 -12.54 -8.38 0.69
N THR A 84 -13.39 -8.02 1.64
CA THR A 84 -13.10 -8.08 3.09
C THR A 84 -13.88 -9.17 3.81
N CYS A 85 -15.06 -9.52 3.29
CA CYS A 85 -15.95 -10.48 3.90
C CYS A 85 -16.68 -11.29 2.83
N VAL A 86 -16.77 -12.59 3.05
CA VAL A 86 -17.49 -13.53 2.19
C VAL A 86 -18.54 -14.25 3.04
N ARG A 87 -19.75 -14.42 2.50
CA ARG A 87 -20.81 -15.25 3.08
C ARG A 87 -21.50 -16.04 1.98
N THR A 88 -22.11 -17.15 2.34
CA THR A 88 -22.96 -17.93 1.43
C THR A 88 -24.41 -17.85 1.89
N LEU A 89 -25.32 -17.75 0.92
CA LEU A 89 -26.76 -17.75 1.14
C LEU A 89 -27.42 -18.56 0.03
N SER A 90 -27.88 -19.77 0.37
CA SER A 90 -28.39 -20.74 -0.61
C SER A 90 -27.38 -20.94 -1.75
N HIS A 91 -27.75 -20.70 -3.01
CA HIS A 91 -26.87 -20.83 -4.18
C HIS A 91 -26.12 -19.55 -4.54
N LYS A 92 -26.01 -18.59 -3.61
CA LYS A 92 -25.29 -17.32 -3.82
C LYS A 92 -24.10 -17.17 -2.89
N ILE A 93 -23.09 -16.51 -3.40
CA ILE A 93 -21.92 -16.01 -2.69
C ILE A 93 -22.10 -14.50 -2.57
N LEU A 94 -22.03 -13.99 -1.35
CA LEU A 94 -22.11 -12.57 -1.03
C LEU A 94 -20.70 -12.10 -0.68
N VAL A 95 -20.25 -11.02 -1.32
CA VAL A 95 -18.91 -10.46 -1.08
C VAL A 95 -19.01 -8.98 -0.77
N ALA A 96 -18.53 -8.57 0.40
CA ALA A 96 -18.38 -7.16 0.73
C ALA A 96 -16.99 -6.69 0.26
N ASN A 97 -16.98 -5.79 -0.73
CA ASN A 97 -15.76 -5.17 -1.26
C ASN A 97 -15.54 -3.85 -0.53
N GLY A 98 -14.46 -3.76 0.24
CA GLY A 98 -14.19 -2.63 1.14
C GLY A 98 -13.94 -1.32 0.38
N LYS A 99 -13.28 -1.40 -0.78
CA LYS A 99 -12.86 -0.23 -1.58
C LYS A 99 -13.76 0.01 -2.81
N GLY A 100 -14.79 -0.82 -3.01
CA GLY A 100 -15.76 -0.63 -4.09
C GLY A 100 -15.23 -1.10 -5.46
N PHE A 101 -15.14 -0.20 -6.45
CA PHE A 101 -14.67 -0.54 -7.81
C PHE A 101 -13.63 0.42 -8.38
N SER A 102 -13.48 1.62 -7.80
CA SER A 102 -12.66 2.69 -8.34
C SER A 102 -12.36 3.72 -7.27
N SER A 103 -11.19 4.34 -7.34
CA SER A 103 -10.93 5.62 -6.67
C SER A 103 -11.64 6.76 -7.41
N LEU A 104 -11.78 7.91 -6.75
CA LEU A 104 -12.38 9.11 -7.31
C LEU A 104 -11.53 10.34 -6.95
N PRO A 105 -11.43 11.34 -7.83
CA PRO A 105 -10.83 12.62 -7.47
C PRO A 105 -11.68 13.33 -6.41
N ASN A 106 -11.08 14.29 -5.72
CA ASN A 106 -11.72 15.09 -4.69
C ASN A 106 -11.76 16.60 -5.05
N PRO A 107 -12.42 17.02 -6.14
CA PRO A 107 -12.50 18.44 -6.53
C PRO A 107 -13.11 19.36 -5.46
N GLN A 108 -13.88 18.79 -4.52
CA GLN A 108 -14.46 19.47 -3.36
C GLN A 108 -13.79 19.05 -2.03
N GLY A 109 -12.56 18.54 -2.10
CA GLY A 109 -11.71 18.25 -0.94
C GLY A 109 -11.09 19.51 -0.34
N PRO A 110 -10.15 19.38 0.63
CA PRO A 110 -9.36 20.49 1.15
C PRO A 110 -8.68 21.31 0.05
N GLN A 111 -8.80 22.64 0.12
CA GLN A 111 -8.28 23.58 -0.87
C GLN A 111 -7.34 24.59 -0.19
N PRO A 112 -6.09 24.21 0.11
CA PRO A 112 -5.16 25.01 0.93
C PRO A 112 -4.82 26.38 0.33
N MET A 113 -5.02 26.57 -0.98
CA MET A 113 -4.81 27.86 -1.65
C MET A 113 -6.03 28.80 -1.57
N LYS A 114 -7.20 28.32 -1.12
CA LYS A 114 -8.41 29.14 -0.97
C LYS A 114 -8.43 29.75 0.44
N LYS A 115 -8.43 31.08 0.52
CA LYS A 115 -8.52 31.82 1.80
C LYS A 115 -9.77 31.50 2.63
N THR A 116 -10.83 31.03 1.97
CA THR A 116 -12.11 30.67 2.60
C THR A 116 -12.18 29.20 2.99
N ASP A 117 -11.12 28.43 2.75
CA ASP A 117 -11.08 27.04 3.17
C ASP A 117 -11.03 26.95 4.69
N THR A 118 -11.91 26.14 5.25
CA THR A 118 -12.04 25.88 6.69
C THR A 118 -11.90 24.40 7.01
N SER A 119 -11.36 23.61 6.09
CA SER A 119 -11.03 22.21 6.35
C SER A 119 -9.91 22.15 7.39
N GLY A 120 -10.10 21.34 8.43
CA GLY A 120 -9.11 21.13 9.47
C GLY A 120 -8.67 19.68 9.51
N HIS A 121 -7.51 19.44 10.09
CA HIS A 121 -6.93 18.12 10.20
C HIS A 121 -7.80 17.19 11.05
N HIS A 122 -8.32 16.12 10.44
CA HIS A 122 -9.28 15.18 11.06
C HIS A 122 -10.52 15.85 11.67
N THR A 123 -10.90 17.03 11.17
CA THR A 123 -12.14 17.69 11.59
C THR A 123 -13.19 17.54 10.49
N GLY A 124 -14.41 17.16 10.89
CA GLY A 124 -15.56 17.24 10.00
C GLY A 124 -15.88 18.70 9.75
N SER A 125 -15.74 19.17 8.51
CA SER A 125 -16.23 20.47 8.09
C SER A 125 -17.36 20.28 7.08
N ILE A 126 -18.44 21.05 7.25
CA ILE A 126 -19.55 21.12 6.29
C ILE A 126 -19.61 22.57 5.80
N PRO A 127 -18.79 22.95 4.80
CA PRO A 127 -18.94 24.23 4.12
C PRO A 127 -20.35 24.42 3.54
N ALA A 128 -20.72 25.67 3.26
CA ALA A 128 -22.01 26.00 2.62
C ALA A 128 -22.23 25.31 1.26
N ALA A 129 -21.15 24.87 0.61
CA ALA A 129 -21.17 24.17 -0.69
C ALA A 129 -21.42 22.65 -0.58
N GLY A 130 -21.61 22.11 0.63
CA GLY A 130 -21.77 20.68 0.89
C GLY A 130 -20.60 20.07 1.68
N PRO A 131 -20.66 18.78 2.02
CA PRO A 131 -19.62 18.12 2.79
C PRO A 131 -18.30 18.07 2.01
N VAL A 132 -17.18 18.32 2.70
CA VAL A 132 -15.84 18.18 2.11
C VAL A 132 -15.63 16.75 1.63
N GLN A 133 -15.11 16.61 0.40
CA GLN A 133 -14.72 15.32 -0.17
C GLN A 133 -13.41 14.83 0.48
N TYR A 134 -13.54 14.31 1.70
CA TYR A 134 -12.46 13.65 2.40
C TYR A 134 -12.20 12.25 1.82
N ILE A 135 -10.93 11.91 1.59
CA ILE A 135 -10.52 10.69 0.88
C ILE A 135 -11.11 9.42 1.52
N GLY A 136 -11.14 9.33 2.85
CA GLY A 136 -11.70 8.18 3.55
C GLY A 136 -13.23 8.04 3.44
N GLY A 137 -13.92 9.03 2.89
CA GLY A 137 -15.33 8.97 2.54
C GLY A 137 -15.61 8.66 1.06
N LEU A 138 -14.61 8.72 0.18
CA LEU A 138 -14.78 8.58 -1.27
C LEU A 138 -14.90 7.13 -1.72
N PHE A 139 -14.19 6.22 -1.05
CA PHE A 139 -14.26 4.79 -1.34
C PHE A 139 -15.55 4.20 -0.78
N LYS A 140 -16.58 4.12 -1.62
CA LYS A 140 -17.85 3.46 -1.26
C LYS A 140 -17.71 1.96 -1.49
N GLY A 141 -17.71 1.20 -0.40
CA GLY A 141 -17.78 -0.25 -0.47
C GLY A 141 -19.02 -0.74 -1.21
N THR A 142 -18.94 -1.94 -1.79
CA THR A 142 -20.04 -2.57 -2.55
C THR A 142 -20.33 -3.97 -2.04
N LEU A 143 -21.55 -4.46 -2.28
CA LEU A 143 -21.96 -5.83 -1.97
C LEU A 143 -22.25 -6.58 -3.27
N SER A 144 -21.39 -7.53 -3.63
CA SER A 144 -21.58 -8.39 -4.80
C SER A 144 -22.48 -9.58 -4.44
N PHE A 145 -23.42 -9.89 -5.32
CA PHE A 145 -24.22 -11.11 -5.29
C PHE A 145 -23.83 -11.99 -6.47
N ILE A 146 -23.09 -13.06 -6.21
CA ILE A 146 -22.53 -13.93 -7.24
C ILE A 146 -23.24 -15.28 -7.16
N ALA A 147 -23.77 -15.78 -8.27
CA ALA A 147 -24.28 -17.15 -8.31
C ALA A 147 -23.11 -18.13 -8.16
N ALA A 148 -23.30 -19.20 -7.38
CA ALA A 148 -22.28 -20.25 -7.27
C ALA A 148 -21.99 -20.81 -8.69
N PRO A 149 -20.76 -20.67 -9.21
CA PRO A 149 -20.47 -21.01 -10.59
C PRO A 149 -20.40 -22.54 -10.76
N ASP A 150 -20.84 -23.02 -11.92
CA ASP A 150 -20.47 -24.35 -12.38
C ASP A 150 -18.99 -24.39 -12.84
N ALA A 151 -18.53 -25.56 -13.27
CA ALA A 151 -17.14 -25.74 -13.70
C ALA A 151 -16.77 -24.86 -14.91
N ALA A 152 -17.69 -24.65 -15.86
CA ALA A 152 -17.42 -23.86 -17.05
C ALA A 152 -17.33 -22.37 -16.71
N GLN A 153 -18.26 -21.87 -15.89
CA GLN A 153 -18.26 -20.49 -15.42
C GLN A 153 -17.06 -20.20 -14.51
N LEU A 154 -16.68 -21.13 -13.63
CA LEU A 154 -15.50 -20.97 -12.79
C LEU A 154 -14.22 -20.91 -13.63
N ALA A 155 -14.11 -21.70 -14.69
CA ALA A 155 -12.97 -21.61 -15.61
C ALA A 155 -12.93 -20.25 -16.35
N ALA A 156 -14.08 -19.70 -16.73
CA ALA A 156 -14.16 -18.36 -17.33
C ALA A 156 -13.76 -17.26 -16.35
N TYR A 157 -14.28 -17.31 -15.12
CA TYR A 157 -13.90 -16.38 -14.05
C TYR A 157 -12.43 -16.47 -13.69
N THR A 158 -11.88 -17.68 -13.65
CA THR A 158 -10.45 -17.90 -13.41
C THR A 158 -9.61 -17.19 -14.45
N ARG A 159 -9.93 -17.33 -15.75
CA ARG A 159 -9.23 -16.60 -16.81
C ARG A 159 -9.32 -15.09 -16.64
N GLN A 160 -10.49 -14.57 -16.26
CA GLN A 160 -10.66 -13.13 -16.00
C GLN A 160 -9.77 -12.65 -14.84
N VAL A 161 -9.67 -13.41 -13.76
CA VAL A 161 -8.82 -13.05 -12.60
C VAL A 161 -7.34 -12.97 -12.99
N TYR A 162 -6.86 -13.93 -13.79
CA TYR A 162 -5.50 -13.87 -14.34
C TYR A 162 -5.30 -12.68 -15.29
N GLN A 163 -6.29 -12.34 -16.12
CA GLN A 163 -6.22 -11.15 -17.00
C GLN A 163 -6.23 -9.83 -16.22
N ASN A 164 -6.90 -9.78 -15.07
CA ASN A 164 -6.94 -8.61 -14.20
C ASN A 164 -5.65 -8.41 -13.38
N THR A 165 -4.77 -9.42 -13.33
CA THR A 165 -3.56 -9.40 -12.51
C THR A 165 -2.33 -9.29 -13.41
N PRO A 166 -1.64 -8.14 -13.45
CA PRO A 166 -0.47 -7.96 -14.31
C PRO A 166 0.75 -8.76 -13.84
N PHE A 167 0.80 -9.19 -12.58
CA PHE A 167 1.92 -9.96 -12.04
C PHE A 167 2.03 -11.34 -12.68
N THR A 168 3.25 -11.72 -13.10
CA THR A 168 3.57 -13.06 -13.59
C THR A 168 4.94 -13.51 -13.06
N LYS A 169 5.25 -14.81 -13.20
CA LYS A 169 6.56 -15.35 -12.81
C LYS A 169 7.71 -14.86 -13.68
N GLU A 170 7.41 -14.59 -14.94
CA GLU A 170 8.36 -14.02 -15.89
C GLU A 170 8.75 -12.60 -15.46
N LEU A 171 7.78 -11.77 -15.04
CA LEU A 171 8.04 -10.42 -14.52
C LEU A 171 8.78 -10.43 -13.18
N GLU A 172 8.48 -11.40 -12.31
CA GLU A 172 9.23 -11.58 -11.05
C GLU A 172 10.70 -11.94 -11.31
N ALA A 173 10.96 -12.77 -12.31
CA ALA A 173 12.31 -13.17 -12.69
C ALA A 173 13.08 -12.06 -13.41
N GLU A 174 12.39 -11.31 -14.28
CA GLU A 174 12.96 -10.23 -15.08
C GLU A 174 11.95 -9.10 -15.30
N ALA A 175 12.18 -7.97 -14.63
CA ALA A 175 11.40 -6.76 -14.82
C ALA A 175 11.59 -6.18 -16.24
N PRO A 176 10.61 -5.46 -16.80
CA PRO A 176 10.78 -4.75 -18.06
C PRO A 176 11.80 -3.61 -17.93
N GLY A 177 12.48 -3.27 -19.02
CA GLY A 177 13.43 -2.16 -19.05
C GLY A 177 14.40 -2.23 -20.21
N GLU A 178 15.12 -1.14 -20.43
CA GLU A 178 16.03 -0.99 -21.56
C GLU A 178 17.43 -1.56 -21.28
N ALA A 179 18.14 -1.92 -22.34
CA ALA A 179 19.54 -2.32 -22.24
C ALA A 179 20.38 -1.15 -21.70
N GLY A 180 21.24 -1.42 -20.71
CA GLY A 180 22.06 -0.39 -20.07
C GLY A 180 21.35 0.42 -18.98
N ASN A 181 20.08 0.11 -18.65
CA ASN A 181 19.39 0.74 -17.54
C ASN A 181 20.16 0.53 -16.21
N PRO A 182 20.44 1.59 -15.42
CA PRO A 182 21.16 1.46 -14.16
C PRO A 182 20.37 0.70 -13.08
N VAL A 183 19.05 0.57 -13.21
CA VAL A 183 18.20 -0.19 -12.30
C VAL A 183 18.28 -1.68 -12.66
N PRO A 184 18.67 -2.56 -11.72
CA PRO A 184 18.69 -4.01 -11.94
C PRO A 184 17.31 -4.52 -12.37
N ARG A 185 17.27 -5.31 -13.45
CA ARG A 185 16.05 -5.95 -13.93
C ARG A 185 15.87 -7.36 -13.39
N ARG A 186 16.95 -7.97 -12.89
CA ARG A 186 16.94 -9.32 -12.32
C ARG A 186 17.49 -9.32 -10.90
N PRO A 187 16.95 -10.15 -9.98
CA PRO A 187 17.52 -10.31 -8.64
C PRO A 187 19.02 -10.65 -8.70
N GLY A 188 19.83 -9.92 -7.93
CA GLY A 188 21.28 -10.10 -7.87
C GLY A 188 22.10 -9.47 -9.01
N GLN A 189 21.45 -8.86 -10.01
CA GLN A 189 22.15 -8.09 -11.03
C GLN A 189 22.81 -6.83 -10.40
N PRO A 190 24.09 -6.54 -10.69
CA PRO A 190 24.76 -5.37 -10.15
C PRO A 190 24.16 -4.08 -10.73
N SER A 191 24.23 -3.01 -9.93
CA SER A 191 23.83 -1.66 -10.33
C SER A 191 25.04 -0.71 -10.22
N PRO A 192 25.20 0.26 -11.13
CA PRO A 192 26.13 1.37 -10.94
C PRO A 192 25.66 2.38 -9.88
N ILE A 193 24.41 2.30 -9.43
CA ILE A 193 23.84 3.19 -8.41
C ILE A 193 24.52 2.92 -7.07
N LYS A 194 25.12 3.96 -6.48
CA LYS A 194 25.82 3.89 -5.19
C LYS A 194 24.96 4.33 -4.01
N HIS A 195 24.05 5.28 -4.27
CA HIS A 195 23.23 5.94 -3.26
C HIS A 195 21.82 6.16 -3.80
N VAL A 196 20.82 5.87 -2.97
CA VAL A 196 19.42 6.17 -3.22
C VAL A 196 18.94 7.14 -2.13
N PHE A 197 18.46 8.30 -2.54
CA PHE A 197 17.78 9.26 -1.66
C PHE A 197 16.30 9.17 -1.94
N TYR A 198 15.57 8.49 -1.08
CA TYR A 198 14.15 8.30 -1.22
C TYR A 198 13.40 9.36 -0.41
N VAL A 199 12.88 10.36 -1.11
CA VAL A 199 12.14 11.48 -0.53
C VAL A 199 10.65 11.12 -0.52
N ILE A 200 10.08 11.01 0.68
CA ILE A 200 8.67 10.71 0.92
C ILE A 200 8.00 12.02 1.34
N LYS A 201 7.11 12.52 0.48
CA LYS A 201 6.32 13.73 0.70
C LYS A 201 4.90 13.37 1.14
N GLU A 202 4.29 14.18 1.98
CA GLU A 202 2.91 13.97 2.43
C GLU A 202 1.86 14.28 1.35
N ASN A 203 0.65 13.77 1.59
CA ASN A 203 -0.32 13.36 0.58
C ASN A 203 -0.66 14.40 -0.49
N ARG A 204 -0.31 14.09 -1.75
CA ARG A 204 -0.83 14.76 -2.95
C ARG A 204 -1.07 13.76 -4.07
N THR A 205 -2.15 13.94 -4.82
CA THR A 205 -2.35 13.22 -6.08
C THR A 205 -1.53 13.87 -7.21
N TYR A 206 -1.33 13.13 -8.30
CA TYR A 206 -0.69 13.63 -9.51
C TYR A 206 -1.31 14.95 -9.99
N ASP A 207 -2.64 14.98 -10.17
CA ASP A 207 -3.32 16.15 -10.73
C ASP A 207 -3.22 17.39 -9.82
N GLN A 208 -3.14 17.21 -8.49
CA GLN A 208 -3.02 18.32 -7.55
C GLN A 208 -1.72 19.11 -7.71
N VAL A 209 -0.65 18.50 -8.24
CA VAL A 209 0.68 19.12 -8.38
C VAL A 209 1.06 19.31 -9.84
N LEU A 210 0.78 18.33 -10.71
CA LEU A 210 1.26 18.27 -12.09
C LEU A 210 0.12 18.22 -13.12
N GLY A 211 -1.13 18.41 -12.70
CA GLY A 211 -2.31 18.38 -13.59
C GLY A 211 -2.29 19.48 -14.66
N ASP A 212 -1.51 20.55 -14.49
CA ASP A 212 -1.30 21.63 -15.45
C ASP A 212 -0.14 21.37 -16.45
N VAL A 213 0.58 20.25 -16.32
CA VAL A 213 1.64 19.88 -17.28
C VAL A 213 1.02 19.29 -18.55
N ALA A 214 0.97 20.09 -19.61
CA ALA A 214 0.33 19.73 -20.88
C ALA A 214 0.88 18.46 -21.57
N ALA A 215 2.10 18.03 -21.24
CA ALA A 215 2.70 16.82 -21.81
C ALA A 215 2.16 15.51 -21.19
N GLY A 216 1.47 15.58 -20.05
CA GLY A 216 0.92 14.41 -19.36
C GLY A 216 -0.59 14.30 -19.46
N ASN A 217 -1.10 13.15 -19.03
CA ASN A 217 -2.52 12.86 -18.89
C ASN A 217 -3.13 13.46 -17.60
N GLY A 218 -3.02 14.78 -17.44
CA GLY A 218 -3.49 15.49 -16.24
C GLY A 218 -4.79 16.27 -16.42
N ASP A 219 -5.56 16.40 -15.34
CA ASP A 219 -6.71 17.30 -15.26
C ASP A 219 -6.33 18.59 -14.52
N SER A 220 -6.06 19.63 -15.30
CA SER A 220 -5.71 20.97 -14.78
C SER A 220 -6.77 21.60 -13.88
N THR A 221 -8.04 21.15 -13.95
CA THR A 221 -9.11 21.65 -13.07
C THR A 221 -8.99 21.15 -11.63
N LEU A 222 -8.19 20.10 -11.41
CA LEU A 222 -7.86 19.54 -10.11
C LEU A 222 -6.52 20.09 -9.55
N CYS A 223 -5.78 20.88 -10.32
CA CYS A 223 -4.47 21.39 -9.92
C CYS A 223 -4.58 22.44 -8.80
N LEU A 224 -3.99 22.11 -7.65
CA LEU A 224 -3.93 22.98 -6.47
C LEU A 224 -2.63 23.79 -6.44
N PHE A 225 -1.54 23.20 -6.93
CA PHE A 225 -0.19 23.75 -6.84
C PHE A 225 0.45 23.87 -8.22
N PRO A 226 -0.01 24.81 -9.07
CA PRO A 226 0.51 24.97 -10.42
C PRO A 226 1.99 25.37 -10.43
N GLU A 227 2.61 25.40 -11.60
CA GLU A 227 4.06 25.64 -11.75
C GLU A 227 4.61 26.83 -10.95
N ARG A 228 3.86 27.94 -10.87
CA ARG A 228 4.27 29.12 -10.08
C ARG A 228 4.43 28.85 -8.58
N VAL A 229 3.79 27.79 -8.06
CA VAL A 229 3.84 27.34 -6.66
C VAL A 229 4.83 26.19 -6.49
N THR A 230 4.91 25.26 -7.45
CA THR A 230 5.79 24.08 -7.39
C THR A 230 6.80 24.03 -8.55
N PRO A 231 7.60 25.09 -8.77
CA PRO A 231 8.46 25.18 -9.96
C PRO A 231 9.50 24.06 -10.01
N ASN A 232 9.97 23.59 -8.85
CA ASN A 232 10.92 22.48 -8.77
C ASN A 232 10.30 21.13 -9.15
N HIS A 233 9.03 20.86 -8.80
CA HIS A 233 8.38 19.61 -9.20
C HIS A 233 8.18 19.58 -10.72
N HIS A 234 7.78 20.73 -11.29
CA HIS A 234 7.64 20.90 -12.74
C HIS A 234 8.97 20.79 -13.48
N ALA A 235 10.05 21.36 -12.93
CA ALA A 235 11.39 21.23 -13.49
C ALA A 235 11.86 19.77 -13.48
N LEU A 236 11.70 19.06 -12.35
CA LEU A 236 12.06 17.63 -12.24
C LEU A 236 11.30 16.77 -13.25
N ALA A 237 10.00 17.01 -13.42
CA ALA A 237 9.19 16.27 -14.39
C ALA A 237 9.67 16.49 -15.84
N ARG A 238 10.08 17.71 -16.19
CA ARG A 238 10.64 18.03 -17.52
C ARG A 238 12.04 17.45 -17.74
N GLU A 239 12.86 17.39 -16.69
CA GLU A 239 14.24 16.94 -16.80
C GLU A 239 14.39 15.42 -16.76
N PHE A 240 13.67 14.74 -15.87
CA PHE A 240 13.86 13.31 -15.58
C PHE A 240 12.73 12.42 -16.09
N GLY A 241 11.53 12.97 -16.26
CA GLY A 241 10.37 12.23 -16.73
C GLY A 241 9.11 12.54 -15.92
N LEU A 242 7.97 12.49 -16.62
CA LEU A 242 6.65 12.69 -16.06
C LEU A 242 5.94 11.34 -15.92
N LEU A 243 5.59 10.97 -14.68
CA LEU A 243 4.85 9.76 -14.37
C LEU A 243 3.35 10.09 -14.27
N ASP A 244 2.65 10.12 -15.41
CA ASP A 244 1.26 10.57 -15.51
C ASP A 244 0.21 9.44 -15.37
N ASN A 245 0.66 8.19 -15.25
CA ASN A 245 -0.17 7.01 -15.04
C ASN A 245 0.45 6.09 -13.98
N PHE A 246 0.92 6.68 -12.87
CA PHE A 246 1.48 5.96 -11.74
C PHE A 246 0.44 5.86 -10.60
N TYR A 247 0.07 4.63 -10.27
CA TYR A 247 -0.95 4.34 -9.26
C TYR A 247 -0.30 3.76 -8.01
N VAL A 248 -0.82 4.16 -6.86
CA VAL A 248 -0.39 3.67 -5.54
C VAL A 248 -1.54 2.89 -4.91
N ASN A 249 -1.23 1.80 -4.19
CA ASN A 249 -2.21 1.08 -3.39
C ASN A 249 -2.24 1.68 -1.98
N ALA A 250 -2.61 2.96 -1.91
CA ALA A 250 -2.74 3.69 -0.65
C ALA A 250 -3.74 4.85 -0.79
N GLU A 251 -4.54 5.07 0.25
CA GLU A 251 -5.53 6.15 0.30
C GLU A 251 -5.12 7.31 1.21
N VAL A 252 -4.36 7.02 2.27
CA VAL A 252 -3.99 7.97 3.32
C VAL A 252 -2.54 7.74 3.77
N SER A 253 -2.02 8.55 4.70
CA SER A 253 -0.65 8.35 5.20
C SER A 253 -0.47 6.97 5.86
N ALA A 254 -1.49 6.43 6.54
CA ALA A 254 -1.41 5.14 7.25
C ALA A 254 -0.94 3.98 6.34
N ASP A 255 -1.67 3.70 5.27
CA ASP A 255 -1.31 2.71 4.26
C ASP A 255 -0.25 3.24 3.28
N GLY A 256 -0.22 4.56 3.01
CA GLY A 256 0.76 5.22 2.16
C GLY A 256 2.21 5.05 2.60
N HIS A 257 2.51 5.26 3.89
CA HIS A 257 3.86 5.04 4.38
C HIS A 257 4.23 3.55 4.37
N ASN A 258 3.30 2.64 4.71
CA ASN A 258 3.54 1.20 4.64
C ASN A 258 3.81 0.74 3.21
N TRP A 259 2.99 1.19 2.25
CA TRP A 259 3.19 0.89 0.84
C TRP A 259 4.52 1.46 0.33
N SER A 260 4.85 2.71 0.66
CA SER A 260 6.09 3.35 0.23
C SER A 260 7.34 2.65 0.79
N THR A 261 7.26 2.13 2.02
CA THR A 261 8.42 1.55 2.72
C THR A 261 8.44 0.03 2.74
N ALA A 262 7.43 -0.66 2.23
CA ALA A 262 7.39 -2.13 2.16
C ALA A 262 6.73 -2.70 0.90
N ALA A 263 6.25 -1.85 -0.01
CA ALA A 263 5.40 -2.22 -1.15
C ALA A 263 4.10 -2.97 -0.75
N TYR A 264 3.70 -2.88 0.52
CA TYR A 264 2.57 -3.62 1.08
C TYR A 264 2.01 -2.94 2.34
N ALA A 265 0.69 -2.80 2.42
CA ALA A 265 -0.04 -2.50 3.65
C ALA A 265 -0.75 -3.77 4.13
N THR A 266 -0.66 -4.08 5.42
CA THR A 266 -1.25 -5.31 5.98
C THR A 266 -2.78 -5.21 6.06
N ASP A 267 -3.48 -6.35 6.11
CA ASP A 267 -4.94 -6.38 6.36
C ASP A 267 -5.32 -5.60 7.63
N TYR A 268 -4.44 -5.59 8.63
CA TYR A 268 -4.61 -4.79 9.84
C TYR A 268 -4.62 -3.30 9.52
N VAL A 269 -3.59 -2.78 8.84
CA VAL A 269 -3.48 -1.35 8.48
C VAL A 269 -4.73 -0.94 7.70
N GLU A 270 -5.04 -1.68 6.63
CA GLU A 270 -6.15 -1.45 5.71
C GLU A 270 -7.52 -1.40 6.39
N LYS A 271 -7.75 -2.24 7.40
CA LYS A 271 -9.03 -2.29 8.12
C LYS A 271 -9.14 -1.36 9.31
N THR A 272 -8.02 -0.87 9.86
CA THR A 272 -8.02 -0.14 11.14
C THR A 272 -7.80 1.36 10.99
N TRP A 273 -7.12 1.81 9.93
CA TRP A 273 -6.96 3.23 9.66
C TRP A 273 -8.30 3.99 9.59
N PRO A 274 -9.39 3.47 8.98
CA PRO A 274 -10.65 4.22 8.91
C PRO A 274 -11.29 4.46 10.29
N ILE A 275 -11.09 3.54 11.23
CA ILE A 275 -11.60 3.65 12.61
C ILE A 275 -10.79 4.73 13.36
N SER A 276 -9.46 4.69 13.22
CA SER A 276 -8.56 5.65 13.84
C SER A 276 -8.77 7.06 13.31
N TYR A 277 -8.79 7.24 11.98
CA TYR A 277 -8.96 8.54 11.33
C TYR A 277 -10.37 9.10 11.52
N GLY A 278 -11.37 8.23 11.64
CA GLY A 278 -12.74 8.62 11.98
C GLY A 278 -12.95 9.03 13.45
N ASN A 279 -11.91 9.00 14.28
CA ASN A 279 -11.97 9.22 15.73
C ASN A 279 -13.00 8.28 16.41
N ARG A 280 -13.07 7.02 15.97
CA ARG A 280 -13.99 5.99 16.48
C ARG A 280 -13.29 4.92 17.30
N GLY A 281 -12.09 5.22 17.79
CA GLY A 281 -11.24 4.32 18.58
C GLY A 281 -9.96 3.92 17.85
N GLY A 282 -9.21 2.99 18.44
CA GLY A 282 -7.89 2.60 17.95
C GLY A 282 -6.78 3.60 18.29
N THR A 283 -5.58 3.28 17.84
CA THR A 283 -4.36 4.10 17.99
C THR A 283 -3.67 4.20 16.64
N TYR A 284 -2.88 5.27 16.43
CA TYR A 284 -2.09 5.41 15.21
C TYR A 284 -0.88 4.47 15.28
N ASP A 285 -0.98 3.32 14.62
CA ASP A 285 -0.03 2.21 14.76
C ASP A 285 0.73 1.89 13.45
N TYR A 286 0.70 2.81 12.49
CA TYR A 286 1.08 2.56 11.09
C TYR A 286 2.53 2.92 10.77
N GLU A 287 3.27 3.54 11.70
CA GLU A 287 4.65 3.99 11.50
C GLU A 287 5.65 3.26 12.42
N GLY A 288 5.59 1.93 12.43
CA GLY A 288 6.60 1.11 13.13
C GLY A 288 6.43 1.02 14.65
N SER A 289 5.25 1.34 15.20
CA SER A 289 4.99 1.25 16.65
C SER A 289 4.41 -0.10 17.10
N ARG A 290 3.71 -0.84 16.21
CA ARG A 290 3.15 -2.16 16.54
C ARG A 290 3.46 -3.22 15.49
N LEU A 291 3.94 -4.38 15.98
CA LEU A 291 4.28 -5.55 15.16
C LEU A 291 3.12 -6.05 14.29
N ILE A 292 1.86 -5.89 14.71
CA ILE A 292 0.70 -6.36 13.95
C ILE A 292 0.52 -5.61 12.62
N ALA A 293 1.01 -4.37 12.53
CA ALA A 293 0.99 -3.58 11.31
C ALA A 293 2.12 -3.97 10.34
N TYR A 294 3.09 -4.78 10.78
CA TYR A 294 4.30 -5.02 10.00
C TYR A 294 4.04 -6.06 8.90
N PRO A 295 4.45 -5.77 7.66
CA PRO A 295 4.58 -6.78 6.61
C PRO A 295 5.46 -7.95 7.06
N ARG A 296 5.17 -9.16 6.58
CA ARG A 296 5.88 -10.39 6.96
C ARG A 296 7.39 -10.30 6.76
N ASP A 297 7.82 -9.71 5.65
CA ASP A 297 9.24 -9.57 5.28
C ASP A 297 9.86 -8.23 5.73
N GLY A 298 9.09 -7.41 6.45
CA GLY A 298 9.50 -6.10 6.97
C GLY A 298 9.52 -4.98 5.93
N PHE A 299 10.19 -3.90 6.30
CA PHE A 299 10.30 -2.67 5.51
C PHE A 299 11.64 -2.60 4.76
N LEU A 300 11.84 -1.59 3.91
CA LEU A 300 13.07 -1.34 3.14
C LEU A 300 14.33 -1.39 4.02
N TRP A 301 14.24 -0.93 5.26
CA TRP A 301 15.36 -0.96 6.22
C TRP A 301 15.70 -2.39 6.68
N ASP A 302 14.70 -3.26 6.87
CA ASP A 302 14.94 -4.68 7.16
C ASP A 302 15.67 -5.36 5.98
N TYR A 303 15.30 -5.02 4.74
CA TYR A 303 16.01 -5.50 3.55
C TYR A 303 17.45 -4.98 3.50
N CYS A 304 17.68 -3.71 3.81
CA CYS A 304 19.03 -3.15 3.88
C CYS A 304 19.89 -3.85 4.93
N GLN A 305 19.31 -4.12 6.12
CA GLN A 305 19.98 -4.84 7.19
C GLN A 305 20.38 -6.26 6.75
N ARG A 306 19.45 -7.01 6.13
CA ARG A 306 19.72 -8.36 5.62
C ARG A 306 20.80 -8.38 4.54
N ALA A 307 20.86 -7.33 3.71
CA ALA A 307 21.85 -7.18 2.65
C ALA A 307 23.20 -6.60 3.13
N GLY A 308 23.33 -6.23 4.41
CA GLY A 308 24.54 -5.59 4.94
C GLY A 308 24.82 -4.20 4.36
N LEU A 309 23.78 -3.49 3.90
CA LEU A 309 23.90 -2.15 3.34
C LEU A 309 23.93 -1.10 4.46
N ARG A 310 24.61 0.03 4.24
CA ARG A 310 24.46 1.19 5.13
C ARG A 310 23.20 1.94 4.73
N TYR A 311 22.35 2.23 5.70
CA TYR A 311 21.12 2.98 5.49
C TYR A 311 20.91 3.96 6.64
N ARG A 312 20.11 4.99 6.36
CA ARG A 312 19.77 6.03 7.33
C ARG A 312 18.37 6.57 7.07
N THR A 313 17.66 6.91 8.14
CA THR A 313 16.36 7.60 8.05
C THR A 313 16.43 9.01 8.63
N TYR A 314 15.71 9.91 7.97
CA TYR A 314 15.51 11.31 8.34
C TYR A 314 14.00 11.55 8.50
N GLY A 315 13.46 11.19 9.67
CA GLY A 315 12.06 11.45 10.05
C GLY A 315 11.04 10.40 9.65
N GLU A 316 11.41 9.41 8.84
CA GLU A 316 10.51 8.32 8.43
C GLU A 316 10.59 7.16 9.45
N PHE A 317 9.45 6.85 10.10
CA PHE A 317 9.29 5.83 11.17
C PHE A 317 10.20 6.06 12.39
N ALA A 318 10.69 7.29 12.55
CA ALA A 318 11.66 7.66 13.55
C ALA A 318 11.65 9.18 13.77
N ALA A 319 12.05 9.61 14.96
CA ALA A 319 12.20 11.02 15.31
C ALA A 319 13.34 11.19 16.32
N ASP A 320 14.15 12.24 16.16
CA ASP A 320 15.14 12.69 17.15
C ASP A 320 16.07 11.57 17.65
N GLY A 321 16.56 10.75 16.71
CA GLY A 321 17.43 9.61 17.00
C GLY A 321 16.72 8.38 17.60
N LYS A 322 15.39 8.40 17.74
CA LYS A 322 14.58 7.35 18.37
C LYS A 322 13.63 6.71 17.37
N THR A 323 13.31 5.44 17.61
CA THR A 323 12.39 4.63 16.81
C THR A 323 11.96 3.40 17.58
N ASP A 324 10.73 2.95 17.35
CA ASP A 324 10.23 1.66 17.83
C ASP A 324 10.61 0.51 16.88
N LEU A 325 10.92 0.82 15.62
CA LEU A 325 11.31 -0.16 14.61
C LEU A 325 12.74 -0.64 14.86
N LYS A 326 12.90 -1.93 15.17
CA LYS A 326 14.21 -2.54 15.47
C LYS A 326 15.24 -2.32 14.36
N ALA A 327 14.83 -2.44 13.10
CA ALA A 327 15.71 -2.26 11.94
C ALA A 327 16.32 -0.85 11.86
N LEU A 328 15.69 0.15 12.46
CA LEU A 328 16.16 1.54 12.42
C LEU A 328 17.06 1.93 13.61
N ARG A 329 17.21 1.08 14.64
CA ARG A 329 18.02 1.41 15.81
C ARG A 329 19.49 1.62 15.42
N GLY A 330 20.03 2.81 15.71
CA GLY A 330 21.39 3.20 15.29
C GLY A 330 21.49 3.75 13.87
N HIS A 331 20.38 3.75 13.12
CA HIS A 331 20.29 4.24 11.73
C HIS A 331 19.43 5.51 11.60
N VAL A 332 19.03 6.12 12.72
CA VAL A 332 18.25 7.38 12.73
C VAL A 332 19.18 8.58 12.80
N CYS A 333 18.88 9.63 12.04
CA CYS A 333 19.54 10.93 12.24
C CYS A 333 19.12 11.54 13.60
N PRO A 334 20.06 11.84 14.52
CA PRO A 334 19.72 12.30 15.88
C PRO A 334 18.93 13.61 15.95
N ARG A 335 19.03 14.45 14.92
CA ARG A 335 18.38 15.77 14.87
C ARG A 335 17.17 15.80 13.94
N SER A 336 16.88 14.72 13.23
CA SER A 336 15.79 14.74 12.26
C SER A 336 14.46 14.55 12.99
N PRO A 337 13.52 15.51 12.86
CA PRO A 337 12.19 15.37 13.47
C PRO A 337 11.38 14.34 12.68
N GLY A 338 10.39 13.71 13.35
CA GLY A 338 9.34 12.92 12.71
C GLY A 338 8.25 13.81 12.09
N PHE A 339 7.01 13.29 12.00
CA PHE A 339 5.85 14.10 11.61
C PHE A 339 5.63 15.26 12.59
N ASP A 340 5.73 16.48 12.08
CA ASP A 340 5.40 17.71 12.81
C ASP A 340 5.21 18.84 11.78
N MET A 341 4.01 19.43 11.75
CA MET A 341 3.65 20.50 10.82
C MET A 341 4.23 21.86 11.20
N ASP A 342 4.67 22.03 12.46
CA ASP A 342 5.33 23.26 12.92
C ASP A 342 6.81 23.29 12.51
N VAL A 343 7.38 22.14 12.14
CA VAL A 343 8.77 22.04 11.67
C VAL A 343 8.84 22.06 10.16
N LEU A 344 9.19 23.22 9.62
CA LEU A 344 9.34 23.49 8.18
C LEU A 344 10.20 22.46 7.44
N ASP A 345 9.76 22.04 6.25
CA ASP A 345 10.56 21.19 5.36
C ASP A 345 11.95 21.77 5.02
N THR A 346 12.09 23.10 5.00
CA THR A 346 13.40 23.77 4.83
C THR A 346 14.36 23.46 5.97
N GLU A 347 13.85 23.32 7.20
CA GLU A 347 14.63 22.92 8.36
C GLU A 347 15.00 21.43 8.29
N ARG A 348 14.08 20.57 7.85
CA ARG A 348 14.35 19.13 7.62
C ARG A 348 15.46 18.93 6.60
N VAL A 349 15.41 19.66 5.48
CA VAL A 349 16.44 19.64 4.45
C VAL A 349 17.76 20.20 4.98
N ARG A 350 17.75 21.26 5.80
CA ARG A 350 18.97 21.80 6.44
C ARG A 350 19.63 20.76 7.34
N ILE A 351 18.85 20.02 8.14
CA ILE A 351 19.34 18.96 9.02
C ILE A 351 19.93 17.82 8.20
N TRP A 352 19.23 17.36 7.16
CA TRP A 352 19.71 16.35 6.23
C TRP A 352 21.03 16.77 5.58
N ALA A 353 21.13 17.98 5.03
CA ALA A 353 22.32 18.48 4.34
C ALA A 353 23.54 18.52 5.27
N GLN A 354 23.37 19.01 6.50
CA GLN A 354 24.47 19.04 7.49
C GLN A 354 24.99 17.64 7.85
N ASP A 355 24.09 16.68 7.99
CA ASP A 355 24.46 15.29 8.27
C ASP A 355 25.07 14.62 7.04
N PHE A 356 24.54 14.88 5.84
CA PHE A 356 25.08 14.42 4.57
C PHE A 356 26.52 14.92 4.37
N ASP A 357 26.81 16.21 4.55
CA ASP A 357 28.16 16.77 4.41
C ASP A 357 29.14 16.12 5.40
N SER A 358 28.69 15.90 6.64
CA SER A 358 29.47 15.18 7.66
C SER A 358 29.75 13.73 7.27
N LEU A 359 28.79 13.03 6.65
CA LEU A 359 28.98 11.66 6.17
C LEU A 359 29.85 11.62 4.91
N LEU A 360 29.69 12.58 4.00
CA LEU A 360 30.45 12.70 2.76
C LEU A 360 31.95 12.88 3.04
N THR A 361 32.29 13.81 3.94
CA THR A 361 33.69 14.05 4.35
C THR A 361 34.39 12.82 4.95
N ARG A 362 33.61 11.86 5.48
CA ARG A 362 34.12 10.61 6.07
C ARG A 362 34.02 9.40 5.13
N GLY A 363 33.50 9.56 3.91
CA GLY A 363 33.21 8.43 3.01
C GLY A 363 32.11 7.49 3.54
N GLN A 364 31.20 8.03 4.36
CA GLN A 364 30.18 7.29 5.11
C GLN A 364 28.74 7.52 4.62
N VAL A 365 28.55 8.16 3.45
CA VAL A 365 27.21 8.33 2.86
C VAL A 365 26.54 6.95 2.71
N PRO A 366 25.33 6.76 3.27
CA PRO A 366 24.65 5.47 3.22
C PRO A 366 24.20 5.13 1.80
N GLN A 367 24.07 3.84 1.51
CA GLN A 367 23.50 3.39 0.24
C GLN A 367 22.01 3.72 0.10
N LEU A 368 21.26 3.77 1.22
CA LEU A 368 19.86 4.23 1.25
C LEU A 368 19.67 5.34 2.29
N SER A 369 19.07 6.46 1.88
CA SER A 369 18.54 7.49 2.77
C SER A 369 17.04 7.66 2.56
N THR A 370 16.23 7.47 3.59
CA THR A 370 14.79 7.81 3.57
C THR A 370 14.59 9.18 4.19
N ILE A 371 13.92 10.09 3.48
CA ILE A 371 13.79 11.51 3.87
C ILE A 371 12.32 11.87 3.89
N ARG A 372 11.80 12.26 5.06
CA ARG A 372 10.42 12.73 5.23
C ARG A 372 10.34 14.23 5.02
N LEU A 373 9.43 14.64 4.14
CA LEU A 373 8.95 16.02 3.99
C LEU A 373 7.43 16.01 4.20
N SER A 374 6.93 16.86 5.09
CA SER A 374 5.54 16.72 5.55
C SER A 374 4.75 18.02 5.58
N ASN A 375 5.38 19.17 5.29
CA ASN A 375 4.69 20.47 5.45
C ASN A 375 3.60 20.75 4.42
N ASP A 376 3.40 19.87 3.44
CA ASP A 376 2.25 19.88 2.55
C ASP A 376 1.11 18.95 3.00
N HIS A 377 1.14 18.35 4.20
CA HIS A 377 -0.01 17.60 4.71
C HIS A 377 -1.25 18.50 4.87
N THR A 378 -2.43 18.00 4.50
CA THR A 378 -3.75 18.69 4.59
C THR A 378 -4.82 17.82 5.18
#